data_AF-A0A9D2AYI0-F1
#
_entry.id   AF-A0A9D2AYI0-F1
#
_cell.length_a   1.000
_cell.length_b   1.000
_cell.length_c   1.000
_cell.angle_alpha   90.00
_cell.angle_beta   90.00
_cell.angle_gamma   90.00
#
_symmetry.space_group_name_H-M   'P 1'
#
loop_
_entity.id
_entity.type
_entity.pdbx_description
1 polymer ?
#
loop_
_entity_poly.entity_id
_entity_poly.type
_entity_poly.pdbx_seq_one_letter_code
_entity_poly.pdbx_strand_id
1 'polypeptide(L)'
;MLKNKIRKNSWILLLLLIGFVHFNSQHALSQEKKTELNLISEASGGIQKWDITDYILFVAKGNALSPEFSESRAFLINKNNGDARFEATSNRGEKTVVLFNFKNNNLKTVFVDKKELEELDSFEKNSFPLIIKQFSEDSKRLFLPFLIANSRQDAKVMEDKIIDLEKLSPVQADGIQDLSGNSFNVTVFCSSETGEIRLANLDSQEFAIKNYKDIGGGVYLPTEFIDKKNPERSSEFSTVASFTHMEKEKFEGL
;
A
#
# COMPACT_ATOMS: atom_id res chain seq x y z
N MET A 1 -49.00 28.01 36.12
CA MET A 1 -47.54 28.22 35.94
C MET A 1 -46.68 26.95 36.11
N LEU A 2 -46.99 26.01 37.01
CA LEU A 2 -46.16 24.81 37.24
C LEU A 2 -46.04 23.86 36.02
N LYS A 3 -47.13 23.60 35.28
CA LYS A 3 -47.13 22.68 34.11
C LYS A 3 -46.16 23.11 32.99
N ASN A 4 -46.03 24.41 32.72
CA ASN A 4 -45.09 24.91 31.70
C ASN A 4 -43.62 24.80 32.14
N LYS A 5 -43.35 24.89 33.44
CA LYS A 5 -41.98 24.78 33.99
C LYS A 5 -41.48 23.34 33.98
N ILE A 6 -42.35 22.38 34.31
CA ILE A 6 -42.04 20.93 34.26
C ILE A 6 -41.82 20.49 32.80
N ARG A 7 -42.70 20.93 31.88
CA ARG A 7 -42.58 20.61 30.46
C ARG A 7 -41.26 21.14 29.89
N LYS A 8 -40.87 22.38 30.19
CA LYS A 8 -39.60 22.99 29.74
C LYS A 8 -38.36 22.26 30.28
N ASN A 9 -38.39 21.80 31.54
CA ASN A 9 -37.29 21.03 32.14
C ASN A 9 -37.18 19.61 31.54
N SER A 10 -38.30 18.97 31.18
CA SER A 10 -38.28 17.67 30.49
C SER A 10 -37.64 17.73 29.10
N TRP A 11 -37.83 18.82 28.34
CA TRP A 11 -37.17 19.00 27.04
C TRP A 11 -35.66 19.21 27.17
N ILE A 12 -35.21 19.92 28.21
CA ILE A 12 -33.77 20.13 28.48
C ILE A 12 -33.10 18.79 28.85
N LEU A 13 -33.75 17.98 29.68
CA LEU A 13 -33.27 16.64 30.05
C LEU A 13 -33.20 15.70 28.83
N LEU A 14 -34.20 15.74 27.95
CA LEU A 14 -34.19 14.94 26.72
C LEU A 14 -33.05 15.36 25.78
N LEU A 15 -32.82 16.66 25.60
CA LEU A 15 -31.73 17.18 24.78
C LEU A 15 -30.35 16.83 25.35
N LEU A 16 -30.19 16.89 26.68
CA LEU A 16 -28.96 16.44 27.36
C LEU A 16 -28.72 14.94 27.18
N LEU A 17 -29.78 14.12 27.24
CA LEU A 17 -29.67 12.68 27.02
C LEU A 17 -29.27 12.35 25.58
N ILE A 18 -29.88 13.03 24.59
CA ILE A 18 -29.55 12.87 23.17
C ILE A 18 -28.10 13.32 22.91
N GLY A 19 -27.68 14.44 23.49
CA GLY A 19 -26.30 14.94 23.40
C GLY A 19 -25.29 13.97 24.02
N PHE A 20 -25.61 13.39 25.18
CA PHE A 20 -24.77 12.38 25.84
C PHE A 20 -24.66 11.09 25.01
N VAL A 21 -25.75 10.60 24.42
CA VAL A 21 -25.73 9.42 23.54
C VAL A 21 -24.91 9.69 22.28
N HIS A 22 -25.08 10.86 21.64
CA HIS A 22 -24.29 11.23 20.46
C HIS A 22 -22.79 11.34 20.80
N PHE A 23 -22.44 11.97 21.92
CA PHE A 23 -21.06 12.13 22.34
C PHE A 23 -20.37 10.77 22.62
N ASN A 24 -21.04 9.86 23.33
CA ASN A 24 -20.50 8.52 23.59
C ASN A 24 -20.39 7.66 22.32
N SER A 25 -21.35 7.75 21.40
CA SER A 25 -21.29 7.00 20.13
C SER A 25 -20.11 7.42 19.24
N GLN A 26 -19.77 8.72 19.21
CA GLN A 26 -18.62 9.21 18.45
C GLN A 26 -17.29 8.76 19.07
N HIS A 27 -17.21 8.72 20.41
CA HIS A 27 -16.03 8.23 21.11
C HIS A 27 -15.80 6.72 20.93
N ALA A 28 -16.86 5.90 20.97
CA ALA A 28 -16.76 4.47 20.72
C ALA A 28 -16.25 4.16 19.30
N LEU A 29 -16.83 4.79 18.28
CA LEU A 29 -16.41 4.63 16.88
C LEU A 29 -14.97 5.11 16.62
N SER A 30 -14.52 6.16 17.30
CA SER A 30 -13.14 6.64 17.20
C SER A 30 -12.13 5.70 17.87
N GLN A 31 -12.55 5.00 18.93
CA GLN A 31 -11.72 4.06 19.66
C GLN A 31 -11.59 2.73 18.90
N GLU A 32 -12.69 2.22 18.34
CA GLU A 32 -12.68 1.09 17.41
C GLU A 32 -11.73 1.40 16.26
N LYS A 33 -11.96 2.46 15.47
CA LYS A 33 -11.08 2.86 14.34
C LYS A 33 -9.58 2.86 14.66
N LYS A 34 -9.17 3.33 15.85
CA LYS A 34 -7.76 3.31 16.27
C LYS A 34 -7.25 1.90 16.53
N THR A 35 -8.10 1.01 17.01
CA THR A 35 -7.83 -0.40 17.31
C THR A 35 -7.57 -1.20 16.04
N GLU A 36 -8.43 -1.16 15.01
CA GLU A 36 -8.19 -1.99 13.81
C GLU A 36 -6.97 -1.50 13.00
N LEU A 37 -6.77 -0.19 12.88
CA LEU A 37 -5.58 0.36 12.21
C LEU A 37 -4.29 0.07 12.99
N ASN A 38 -4.36 0.00 14.33
CA ASN A 38 -3.23 -0.46 15.14
C ASN A 38 -2.96 -1.95 14.89
N LEU A 39 -4.01 -2.80 14.83
CA LEU A 39 -3.85 -4.22 14.52
C LEU A 39 -3.21 -4.45 13.15
N ILE A 40 -3.65 -3.75 12.10
CA ILE A 40 -3.02 -3.82 10.77
C ILE A 40 -1.54 -3.41 10.84
N SER A 41 -1.24 -2.34 11.59
CA SER A 41 0.14 -1.88 11.79
C SER A 41 1.00 -2.93 12.49
N GLU A 42 0.50 -3.50 13.59
CA GLU A 42 1.20 -4.51 14.40
C GLU A 42 1.41 -5.81 13.62
N ALA A 43 0.40 -6.26 12.86
CA ALA A 43 0.50 -7.41 11.96
C ALA A 43 1.62 -7.26 10.92
N SER A 44 1.94 -6.01 10.55
CA SER A 44 2.99 -5.67 9.60
C SER A 44 4.35 -5.41 10.25
N GLY A 45 4.48 -5.56 11.57
CA GLY A 45 5.72 -5.29 12.32
C GLY A 45 5.80 -3.92 13.00
N GLY A 46 4.74 -3.11 12.91
CA GLY A 46 4.63 -1.79 13.52
C GLY A 46 5.21 -0.67 12.66
N ILE A 47 4.58 0.51 12.75
CA ILE A 47 4.96 1.65 11.90
C ILE A 47 6.40 2.13 12.13
N GLN A 48 6.92 2.00 13.34
CA GLN A 48 8.29 2.44 13.66
C GLN A 48 9.34 1.65 12.88
N LYS A 49 9.09 0.36 12.60
CA LYS A 49 10.01 -0.49 11.81
C LYS A 49 10.00 -0.10 10.34
N TRP A 50 8.84 0.24 9.83
CA TRP A 50 8.68 0.76 8.48
C TRP A 50 9.36 2.12 8.29
N ASP A 51 9.22 3.03 9.27
CA ASP A 51 9.77 4.38 9.20
C ASP A 51 11.30 4.37 9.11
N ILE A 52 11.97 3.46 9.85
CA ILE A 52 13.44 3.31 9.82
C ILE A 52 13.98 2.46 8.66
N THR A 53 13.09 1.87 7.85
CA THR A 53 13.48 1.11 6.67
C THR A 53 13.69 2.05 5.50
N ASP A 54 14.94 2.17 5.04
CA ASP A 54 15.31 3.10 4.00
C ASP A 54 15.24 2.45 2.63
N TYR A 55 15.86 1.27 2.49
CA TYR A 55 15.98 0.57 1.22
C TYR A 55 15.11 -0.68 1.19
N ILE A 56 14.45 -0.90 0.07
CA ILE A 56 13.64 -2.11 -0.15
C ILE A 56 13.94 -2.66 -1.54
N LEU A 57 14.34 -3.93 -1.60
CA LEU A 57 14.44 -4.71 -2.83
C LEU A 57 13.19 -5.58 -2.94
N PHE A 58 12.54 -5.60 -4.09
CA PHE A 58 11.50 -6.58 -4.38
C PHE A 58 11.50 -7.04 -5.83
N VAL A 59 11.14 -8.31 -6.04
CA VAL A 59 10.97 -8.92 -7.36
C VAL A 59 9.51 -9.29 -7.54
N ALA A 60 8.85 -8.62 -8.48
CA ALA A 60 7.45 -8.82 -8.82
C ALA A 60 7.31 -9.67 -10.10
N LYS A 61 6.28 -10.52 -10.13
CA LYS A 61 5.86 -11.30 -11.30
C LYS A 61 4.35 -11.16 -11.49
N GLY A 62 3.91 -11.11 -12.74
CA GLY A 62 2.49 -10.93 -13.10
C GLY A 62 2.06 -9.46 -13.11
N ASN A 63 0.81 -9.20 -13.50
CA ASN A 63 0.24 -7.84 -13.65
C ASN A 63 1.17 -6.87 -14.41
N ALA A 64 1.76 -7.35 -15.52
CA ALA A 64 2.65 -6.54 -16.32
C ALA A 64 1.85 -5.50 -17.13
N LEU A 65 2.21 -4.23 -17.01
CA LEU A 65 1.58 -3.12 -17.71
C LEU A 65 2.30 -2.76 -19.01
N SER A 66 3.58 -3.13 -19.13
CA SER A 66 4.37 -2.88 -20.33
C SER A 66 4.45 -4.13 -21.20
N PRO A 67 4.14 -4.03 -22.51
CA PRO A 67 4.38 -5.11 -23.46
C PRO A 67 5.86 -5.25 -23.85
N GLU A 68 6.72 -4.31 -23.44
CA GLU A 68 8.14 -4.26 -23.82
C GLU A 68 9.00 -5.16 -22.93
N PHE A 69 8.58 -5.39 -21.69
CA PHE A 69 9.32 -6.14 -20.68
C PHE A 69 8.64 -7.45 -20.34
N SER A 70 9.43 -8.42 -19.88
CA SER A 70 8.93 -9.65 -19.31
C SER A 70 8.05 -9.39 -18.08
N GLU A 71 7.20 -10.36 -17.75
CA GLU A 71 6.34 -10.25 -16.56
C GLU A 71 7.11 -10.16 -15.24
N SER A 72 8.34 -10.67 -15.21
CA SER A 72 9.22 -10.59 -14.04
C SER A 72 10.04 -9.31 -14.09
N ARG A 73 10.11 -8.61 -12.96
CA ARG A 73 10.85 -7.35 -12.80
C ARG A 73 11.30 -7.16 -11.35
N ALA A 74 12.39 -6.45 -11.16
CA ALA A 74 12.91 -6.10 -9.85
C ALA A 74 12.89 -4.58 -9.66
N PHE A 75 12.66 -4.17 -8.43
CA PHE A 75 12.83 -2.80 -7.98
C PHE A 75 13.70 -2.78 -6.73
N LEU A 76 14.69 -1.91 -6.71
CA LEU A 76 15.43 -1.52 -5.52
C LEU A 76 15.18 -0.03 -5.29
N ILE A 77 14.57 0.31 -4.17
CA ILE A 77 14.18 1.69 -3.87
C ILE A 77 14.83 2.20 -2.60
N ASN A 78 15.01 3.51 -2.53
CA ASN A 78 15.20 4.26 -1.30
C ASN A 78 13.90 5.06 -1.02
N LYS A 79 13.17 4.64 0.02
CA LYS A 79 11.88 5.23 0.42
C LYS A 79 12.00 6.70 0.82
N ASN A 80 13.14 7.10 1.39
CA ASN A 80 13.33 8.43 1.94
C ASN A 80 13.59 9.48 0.87
N ASN A 81 14.50 9.22 -0.06
CA ASN A 81 14.87 10.21 -1.09
C ASN A 81 14.13 10.01 -2.43
N GLY A 82 13.48 8.87 -2.64
CA GLY A 82 12.74 8.57 -3.86
C GLY A 82 13.55 7.88 -4.96
N ASP A 83 14.83 7.59 -4.74
CA ASP A 83 15.64 6.92 -5.75
C ASP A 83 15.16 5.49 -5.97
N ALA A 84 15.07 5.07 -7.24
CA ALA A 84 14.69 3.74 -7.64
C ALA A 84 15.57 3.22 -8.77
N ARG A 85 15.83 1.92 -8.69
CA ARG A 85 16.42 1.11 -9.74
C ARG A 85 15.39 0.07 -10.16
N PHE A 86 15.01 0.10 -11.43
CA PHE A 86 14.20 -0.92 -12.06
C PHE A 86 15.09 -1.85 -12.88
N GLU A 87 14.81 -3.16 -12.81
CA GLU A 87 15.45 -4.15 -13.68
C GLU A 87 14.40 -5.07 -14.29
N ALA A 88 14.49 -5.29 -15.59
CA ALA A 88 13.71 -6.30 -16.29
C ALA A 88 14.44 -6.79 -17.54
N THR A 89 13.95 -7.89 -18.11
CA THR A 89 14.39 -8.37 -19.42
C THR A 89 13.39 -7.90 -20.47
N SER A 90 13.85 -7.32 -21.57
CA SER A 90 12.99 -6.95 -22.70
C SER A 90 12.43 -8.20 -23.38
N ASN A 91 11.38 -8.05 -24.18
CA ASN A 91 10.85 -9.13 -25.02
C ASN A 91 11.86 -9.63 -26.08
N ARG A 92 12.97 -8.90 -26.30
CA ARG A 92 14.10 -9.30 -27.15
C ARG A 92 15.20 -10.04 -26.39
N GLY A 93 15.06 -10.19 -25.07
CA GLY A 93 16.05 -10.85 -24.21
C GLY A 93 17.14 -9.93 -23.67
N GLU A 94 17.05 -8.61 -23.91
CA GLU A 94 18.04 -7.63 -23.44
C GLU A 94 17.78 -7.29 -21.97
N LYS A 95 18.82 -7.14 -21.16
CA LYS A 95 18.68 -6.71 -19.77
C LYS A 95 18.63 -5.19 -19.70
N THR A 96 17.53 -4.66 -19.18
CA THR A 96 17.33 -3.22 -19.00
C THR A 96 17.42 -2.86 -17.52
N VAL A 97 18.24 -1.87 -17.20
CA VAL A 97 18.33 -1.25 -15.88
C VAL A 97 17.96 0.23 -16.03
N VAL A 98 17.04 0.72 -15.21
CA VAL A 98 16.61 2.13 -15.23
C VAL A 98 16.79 2.73 -13.85
N LEU A 99 17.57 3.80 -13.77
CA LEU A 99 17.73 4.62 -12.58
C LEU A 99 16.82 5.83 -12.71
N PHE A 100 15.97 6.05 -11.72
CA PHE A 100 15.00 7.14 -11.71
C PHE A 100 14.68 7.58 -10.28
N ASN A 101 13.86 8.62 -10.15
CA ASN A 101 13.28 9.00 -8.88
C ASN A 101 11.74 8.97 -8.94
N PHE A 102 11.12 8.13 -8.11
CA PHE A 102 9.68 7.88 -8.15
C PHE A 102 8.83 8.96 -7.50
N LYS A 103 9.45 9.88 -6.73
CA LYS A 103 8.73 10.99 -6.07
C LYS A 103 8.54 12.19 -6.99
N ASN A 104 9.42 12.37 -7.97
CA ASN A 104 9.37 13.48 -8.92
C ASN A 104 9.32 13.02 -10.39
N ASN A 105 9.22 11.71 -10.63
CA ASN A 105 9.20 11.09 -11.95
C ASN A 105 10.37 11.52 -12.85
N ASN A 106 11.56 11.69 -12.27
CA ASN A 106 12.75 12.08 -13.02
C ASN A 106 13.56 10.85 -13.47
N LEU A 107 13.73 10.68 -14.79
CA LEU A 107 14.62 9.67 -15.37
C LEU A 107 16.08 10.13 -15.24
N LYS A 108 16.96 9.28 -14.69
CA LYS A 108 18.39 9.60 -14.55
C LYS A 108 19.22 8.94 -15.65
N THR A 109 19.18 7.61 -15.72
CA THR A 109 20.05 6.82 -16.59
C THR A 109 19.37 5.52 -16.97
N VAL A 110 19.66 5.03 -18.18
CA VAL A 110 19.18 3.74 -18.69
C VAL A 110 20.37 2.94 -19.17
N PHE A 111 20.46 1.68 -18.78
CA PHE A 111 21.42 0.72 -19.30
C PHE A 111 20.70 -0.41 -20.03
N VAL A 112 21.18 -0.78 -21.21
CA VAL A 112 20.75 -1.96 -21.97
C VAL A 112 21.96 -2.86 -22.17
N ASP A 113 21.89 -4.10 -21.67
CA ASP A 113 23.01 -5.05 -21.66
C ASP A 113 24.32 -4.44 -21.13
N LYS A 114 24.21 -3.68 -20.03
CA LYS A 114 25.31 -2.96 -19.35
C LYS A 114 25.92 -1.80 -20.13
N LYS A 115 25.32 -1.38 -21.24
CA LYS A 115 25.71 -0.17 -21.97
C LYS A 115 24.73 0.95 -21.66
N GLU A 116 25.25 2.09 -21.25
CA GLU A 116 24.44 3.28 -21.04
C GLU A 116 23.83 3.74 -22.38
N LEU A 117 22.54 4.08 -22.35
CA LEU A 117 21.84 4.62 -23.51
C LEU A 117 22.13 6.13 -23.61
N GLU A 118 22.82 6.55 -24.68
CA GLU A 118 23.21 7.95 -24.86
C GLU A 118 22.02 8.88 -25.18
N GLU A 119 21.01 8.38 -25.90
CA GLU A 119 19.81 9.14 -26.28
C GLU A 119 18.57 8.65 -25.51
N LEU A 120 18.16 9.42 -24.50
CA LEU A 120 17.05 9.05 -23.61
C LEU A 120 15.67 9.50 -24.10
N ASP A 121 15.56 10.49 -24.99
CA ASP A 121 14.28 11.13 -25.36
C ASP A 121 13.18 10.13 -25.78
N SER A 122 13.55 9.15 -26.61
CA SER A 122 12.60 8.11 -27.06
C SER A 122 12.19 7.19 -25.91
N PHE A 123 13.13 6.81 -25.05
CA PHE A 123 12.87 5.94 -23.91
C PHE A 123 11.99 6.65 -22.87
N GLU A 124 12.31 7.91 -22.56
CA GLU A 124 11.60 8.76 -21.61
C GLU A 124 10.15 8.99 -22.03
N LYS A 125 9.89 9.13 -23.33
CA LYS A 125 8.54 9.35 -23.85
C LYS A 125 7.68 8.08 -23.89
N ASN A 126 8.29 6.93 -24.17
CA ASN A 126 7.54 5.71 -24.50
C ASN A 126 7.56 4.67 -23.36
N SER A 127 8.75 4.30 -22.88
CA SER A 127 8.95 3.19 -21.95
C SER A 127 8.89 3.63 -20.49
N PHE A 128 9.49 4.78 -20.18
CA PHE A 128 9.59 5.27 -18.80
C PHE A 128 8.24 5.51 -18.10
N PRO A 129 7.20 6.07 -18.74
CA PRO A 129 5.90 6.25 -18.09
C PRO A 129 5.25 4.92 -17.71
N LEU A 130 5.49 3.86 -18.48
CA LEU A 130 5.01 2.51 -18.15
C LEU A 130 5.76 1.93 -16.95
N ILE A 131 7.06 2.19 -16.80
CA ILE A 131 7.85 1.79 -15.63
C ILE A 131 7.36 2.51 -14.37
N ILE A 132 7.11 3.82 -14.45
CA ILE A 132 6.54 4.59 -13.32
C ILE A 132 5.17 4.03 -12.92
N LYS A 133 4.30 3.78 -13.89
CA LYS A 133 2.98 3.19 -13.64
C LYS A 133 3.09 1.80 -13.02
N GLN A 134 4.02 0.98 -13.51
CA GLN A 134 4.27 -0.35 -12.97
C GLN A 134 4.77 -0.28 -11.53
N PHE A 135 5.70 0.62 -11.24
CA PHE A 135 6.19 0.85 -9.87
C PHE A 135 5.05 1.26 -8.92
N SER A 136 4.20 2.21 -9.34
CA SER A 136 3.04 2.63 -8.54
C SER A 136 2.10 1.45 -8.25
N GLU A 137 1.74 0.65 -9.26
CA GLU A 137 0.88 -0.52 -9.06
C GLU A 137 1.49 -1.58 -8.14
N ASP A 138 2.77 -1.88 -8.31
CA ASP A 138 3.45 -2.91 -7.51
C ASP A 138 3.65 -2.48 -6.06
N SER A 139 4.12 -1.24 -5.88
CA SER A 139 4.37 -0.68 -4.55
C SER A 139 3.06 -0.46 -3.78
N LYS A 140 1.99 -0.02 -4.44
CA LYS A 140 0.64 0.10 -3.87
C LYS A 140 0.15 -1.23 -3.29
N ARG A 141 0.36 -2.34 -4.01
CA ARG A 141 0.00 -3.68 -3.55
C ARG A 141 0.92 -4.13 -2.42
N LEU A 142 2.22 -4.20 -2.68
CA LEU A 142 3.20 -4.75 -1.74
C LEU A 142 3.17 -4.03 -0.39
N PHE A 143 3.04 -2.71 -0.38
CA PHE A 143 3.06 -1.89 0.84
C PHE A 143 1.68 -1.53 1.38
N LEU A 144 0.61 -2.15 0.85
CA LEU A 144 -0.77 -1.85 1.22
C LEU A 144 -1.00 -1.79 2.75
N PRO A 145 -0.50 -2.74 3.57
CA PRO A 145 -0.73 -2.68 5.01
C PRO A 145 -0.24 -1.37 5.65
N PHE A 146 0.94 -0.88 5.23
CA PHE A 146 1.49 0.38 5.76
C PHE A 146 0.79 1.61 5.22
N LEU A 147 0.38 1.59 3.95
CA LEU A 147 -0.39 2.69 3.35
C LEU A 147 -1.74 2.87 4.08
N ILE A 148 -2.41 1.78 4.44
CA ILE A 148 -3.63 1.79 5.25
C ILE A 148 -3.36 2.20 6.70
N ALA A 149 -2.36 1.60 7.36
CA ALA A 149 -2.08 1.90 8.76
C ALA A 149 -1.73 3.39 8.99
N ASN A 150 -1.15 4.05 7.98
CA ASN A 150 -0.81 5.47 8.00
C ASN A 150 -1.97 6.41 7.67
N SER A 151 -3.05 5.93 7.06
CA SER A 151 -4.20 6.75 6.65
C SER A 151 -5.24 6.96 7.75
N ARG A 152 -4.77 7.10 9.00
CA ARG A 152 -5.65 7.17 10.19
C ARG A 152 -6.70 8.26 10.13
N GLN A 153 -6.50 9.33 9.39
CA GLN A 153 -7.50 10.39 9.27
C GLN A 153 -8.59 10.02 8.26
N ASP A 154 -8.20 9.38 7.16
CA ASP A 154 -9.04 9.11 5.99
C ASP A 154 -9.70 7.73 5.99
N ALA A 155 -9.29 6.85 6.92
CA ALA A 155 -9.88 5.53 7.05
C ALA A 155 -11.23 5.52 7.81
N LYS A 156 -12.12 4.61 7.44
CA LYS A 156 -13.40 4.33 8.08
C LYS A 156 -13.49 2.83 8.34
N VAL A 157 -13.61 2.46 9.60
CA VAL A 157 -13.89 1.08 9.99
C VAL A 157 -15.39 0.83 9.90
N MET A 158 -15.74 -0.33 9.36
CA MET A 158 -17.11 -0.79 9.18
C MET A 158 -17.41 -1.97 10.10
N GLU A 159 -18.68 -2.33 10.22
CA GLU A 159 -19.09 -3.50 10.99
C GLU A 159 -18.43 -4.78 10.45
N ASP A 160 -17.98 -5.61 11.40
CA ASP A 160 -17.36 -6.90 11.13
C ASP A 160 -18.28 -7.82 10.32
N LYS A 161 -17.66 -8.66 9.50
CA LYS A 161 -18.33 -9.66 8.67
C LYS A 161 -17.68 -11.02 8.87
N ILE A 162 -18.49 -12.07 8.84
CA ILE A 162 -17.96 -13.44 8.78
C ILE A 162 -17.84 -13.79 7.29
N ILE A 163 -16.62 -14.06 6.84
CA ILE A 163 -16.30 -14.48 5.46
C ILE A 163 -15.44 -15.73 5.58
N ASP A 164 -15.83 -16.82 4.92
CA ASP A 164 -15.10 -18.10 4.92
C ASP A 164 -14.73 -18.60 6.34
N LEU A 165 -15.66 -18.47 7.29
CA LEU A 165 -15.51 -18.83 8.71
C LEU A 165 -14.50 -17.97 9.51
N GLU A 166 -13.93 -16.93 8.91
CA GLU A 166 -13.09 -15.95 9.61
C GLU A 166 -13.89 -14.66 9.87
N LYS A 167 -13.72 -14.07 11.06
CA LYS A 167 -14.25 -12.74 11.36
C LYS A 167 -13.31 -11.70 10.76
N LEU A 168 -13.81 -10.93 9.80
CA LEU A 168 -13.07 -9.88 9.12
C LEU A 168 -13.65 -8.50 9.43
N SER A 169 -12.77 -7.56 9.76
CA SER A 169 -13.08 -6.15 9.97
C SER A 169 -12.82 -5.37 8.68
N PRO A 170 -13.86 -4.82 8.00
CA PRO A 170 -13.65 -4.03 6.81
C PRO A 170 -13.15 -2.62 7.17
N VAL A 171 -12.11 -2.16 6.49
CA VAL A 171 -11.55 -0.80 6.61
C VAL A 171 -11.52 -0.17 5.22
N GLN A 172 -12.30 0.89 5.04
CA GLN A 172 -12.28 1.71 3.82
C GLN A 172 -11.36 2.90 4.04
N ALA A 173 -10.53 3.25 3.07
CA ALA A 173 -9.75 4.48 3.08
C ALA A 173 -9.83 5.15 1.72
N ASP A 174 -10.22 6.42 1.70
CA ASP A 174 -10.41 7.20 0.49
C ASP A 174 -9.34 8.29 0.40
N GLY A 175 -8.76 8.50 -0.77
CA GLY A 175 -7.84 9.60 -1.05
C GLY A 175 -6.41 9.40 -0.52
N ILE A 176 -6.03 8.19 -0.10
CA ILE A 176 -4.73 7.92 0.51
C ILE A 176 -3.61 7.91 -0.53
N GLN A 177 -2.38 8.26 -0.13
CA GLN A 177 -1.26 8.39 -1.06
C GLN A 177 -0.42 7.11 -1.14
N ASP A 178 -0.03 6.71 -2.34
CA ASP A 178 1.02 5.72 -2.58
C ASP A 178 2.43 6.31 -2.36
N LEU A 179 3.48 5.52 -2.57
CA LEU A 179 4.86 6.00 -2.41
C LEU A 179 5.25 7.09 -3.42
N SER A 180 4.60 7.13 -4.58
CA SER A 180 4.80 8.15 -5.62
C SER A 180 3.95 9.41 -5.39
N GLY A 181 3.13 9.45 -4.32
CA GLY A 181 2.23 10.56 -4.02
C GLY A 181 0.91 10.55 -4.80
N ASN A 182 0.62 9.49 -5.55
CA ASN A 182 -0.66 9.34 -6.24
C ASN A 182 -1.75 8.94 -5.24
N SER A 183 -2.91 9.57 -5.35
CA SER A 183 -4.06 9.27 -4.50
C SER A 183 -4.83 8.05 -5.03
N PHE A 184 -5.26 7.17 -4.13
CA PHE A 184 -6.11 6.02 -4.46
C PHE A 184 -7.11 5.72 -3.34
N ASN A 185 -8.16 4.95 -3.69
CA ASN A 185 -9.18 4.50 -2.76
C ASN A 185 -9.09 2.99 -2.60
N VAL A 186 -9.39 2.51 -1.40
CA VAL A 186 -9.28 1.09 -1.10
C VAL A 186 -10.23 0.67 0.01
N THR A 187 -10.75 -0.55 -0.09
CA THR A 187 -11.38 -1.23 1.04
C THR A 187 -10.64 -2.53 1.31
N VAL A 188 -10.09 -2.68 2.51
CA VAL A 188 -9.44 -3.91 2.95
C VAL A 188 -10.33 -4.66 3.92
N PHE A 189 -10.22 -5.97 3.95
CA PHE A 189 -10.85 -6.83 4.94
C PHE A 189 -9.73 -7.51 5.71
N CYS A 190 -9.52 -7.07 6.94
CA CYS A 190 -8.48 -7.62 7.81
C CYS A 190 -9.06 -8.63 8.79
N SER A 191 -8.27 -9.62 9.14
CA SER A 191 -8.57 -10.56 10.22
C SER A 191 -8.77 -9.80 11.52
N SER A 192 -9.94 -9.91 12.16
CA SER A 192 -10.19 -9.24 13.45
C SER A 192 -9.30 -9.80 14.58
N GLU A 193 -8.71 -10.98 14.39
CA GLU A 193 -7.80 -11.62 15.35
C GLU A 193 -6.34 -11.22 15.15
N THR A 194 -5.88 -11.18 13.90
CA THR A 194 -4.45 -11.00 13.58
C THR A 194 -4.09 -9.65 12.99
N GLY A 195 -5.06 -8.89 12.48
CA GLY A 195 -4.82 -7.64 11.73
C GLY A 195 -4.34 -7.85 10.29
N GLU A 196 -4.02 -9.08 9.87
CA GLU A 196 -3.58 -9.36 8.51
C GLU A 196 -4.71 -9.10 7.49
N ILE A 197 -4.39 -8.41 6.39
CA ILE A 197 -5.33 -8.19 5.29
C ILE A 197 -5.51 -9.50 4.51
N ARG A 198 -6.76 -9.96 4.40
CA ARG A 198 -7.17 -11.16 3.65
C ARG A 198 -7.69 -10.83 2.26
N LEU A 199 -8.42 -9.71 2.14
CA LEU A 199 -9.01 -9.25 0.88
C LEU A 199 -8.78 -7.75 0.72
N ALA A 200 -8.64 -7.29 -0.52
CA ALA A 200 -8.65 -5.86 -0.83
C ALA A 200 -9.44 -5.57 -2.10
N ASN A 201 -10.24 -4.52 -2.06
CA ASN A 201 -10.82 -3.87 -3.22
C ASN A 201 -9.98 -2.62 -3.54
N LEU A 202 -9.09 -2.74 -4.51
CA LEU A 202 -8.20 -1.68 -4.99
C LEU A 202 -8.70 -1.20 -6.35
N ASP A 203 -9.10 0.07 -6.49
CA ASP A 203 -9.52 0.65 -7.77
C ASP A 203 -10.54 -0.21 -8.54
N SER A 204 -11.56 -0.73 -7.83
CA SER A 204 -12.59 -1.65 -8.34
C SER A 204 -12.14 -3.08 -8.71
N GLN A 205 -10.92 -3.47 -8.36
CA GLN A 205 -10.39 -4.83 -8.50
C GLN A 205 -10.34 -5.52 -7.14
N GLU A 206 -10.80 -6.77 -7.09
CA GLU A 206 -10.87 -7.54 -5.85
C GLU A 206 -9.76 -8.58 -5.81
N PHE A 207 -8.90 -8.48 -4.80
CA PHE A 207 -7.76 -9.37 -4.58
C PHE A 207 -7.96 -10.21 -3.33
N ALA A 208 -7.61 -11.49 -3.42
CA ALA A 208 -7.25 -12.29 -2.24
C ALA A 208 -5.76 -12.10 -1.93
N ILE A 209 -5.43 -11.87 -0.67
CA ILE A 209 -4.09 -11.50 -0.21
C ILE A 209 -3.55 -12.59 0.71
N LYS A 210 -2.33 -13.06 0.44
CA LYS A 210 -1.72 -14.21 1.11
C LYS A 210 -0.22 -14.06 1.32
N ASN A 211 0.35 -15.02 2.04
CA ASN A 211 1.79 -15.23 2.23
C ASN A 211 2.52 -14.02 2.83
N TYR A 212 2.21 -13.70 4.09
CA TYR A 212 2.96 -12.70 4.83
C TYR A 212 4.36 -13.23 5.16
N LYS A 213 5.40 -12.44 4.88
CA LYS A 213 6.80 -12.78 5.13
C LYS A 213 7.52 -11.62 5.82
N ASP A 214 8.43 -11.95 6.74
CA ASP A 214 9.41 -10.99 7.26
C ASP A 214 10.41 -10.68 6.15
N ILE A 215 10.50 -9.40 5.79
CA ILE A 215 11.41 -8.91 4.76
C ILE A 215 12.74 -8.43 5.34
N GLY A 216 12.93 -8.56 6.65
CA GLY A 216 14.06 -8.05 7.41
C GLY A 216 13.65 -6.95 8.38
N GLY A 217 14.36 -6.88 9.51
CA GLY A 217 14.11 -5.86 10.54
C GLY A 217 12.79 -6.04 11.31
N GLY A 218 12.08 -7.15 11.10
CA GLY A 218 10.77 -7.43 11.69
C GLY A 218 9.61 -6.77 10.93
N VAL A 219 9.80 -6.45 9.65
CA VAL A 219 8.77 -5.87 8.76
C VAL A 219 8.08 -7.00 8.02
N TYR A 220 6.77 -7.14 8.17
CA TYR A 220 5.99 -8.20 7.55
C TYR A 220 5.13 -7.65 6.41
N LEU A 221 5.23 -8.26 5.23
CA LEU A 221 4.45 -7.86 4.04
C LEU A 221 3.78 -9.06 3.37
N PRO A 222 2.57 -8.90 2.81
CA PRO A 222 1.96 -9.91 1.95
C PRO A 222 2.72 -10.01 0.63
N THR A 223 3.00 -11.24 0.18
CA THR A 223 3.75 -11.47 -1.06
C THR A 223 2.93 -12.07 -2.19
N GLU A 224 1.62 -12.26 -2.01
CA GLU A 224 0.75 -12.82 -3.05
C GLU A 224 -0.59 -12.09 -3.10
N PHE A 225 -0.97 -11.62 -4.30
CA PHE A 225 -2.23 -10.93 -4.58
C PHE A 225 -2.89 -11.62 -5.77
N ILE A 226 -4.00 -12.31 -5.51
CA ILE A 226 -4.73 -13.10 -6.52
C ILE A 226 -5.99 -12.31 -6.90
N ASP A 227 -6.06 -11.81 -8.13
CA ASP A 227 -7.28 -11.17 -8.63
C ASP A 227 -8.38 -12.22 -8.80
N LYS A 228 -9.54 -12.00 -8.16
CA LYS A 228 -10.63 -12.97 -8.15
C LYS A 228 -11.34 -13.15 -9.50
N LYS A 229 -11.16 -12.21 -10.43
CA LYS A 229 -11.86 -12.17 -11.73
C LYS A 229 -10.93 -12.40 -12.90
N ASN A 230 -9.69 -11.93 -12.85
CA ASN A 230 -8.71 -12.07 -13.92
C ASN A 230 -7.34 -12.50 -13.38
N PRO A 231 -6.98 -13.80 -13.45
CA PRO A 231 -5.70 -14.30 -12.97
C PRO A 231 -4.46 -13.59 -13.52
N GLU A 232 -4.50 -13.03 -14.75
CA GLU A 232 -3.38 -12.29 -15.36
C GLU A 232 -3.04 -10.98 -14.60
N ARG A 233 -4.00 -10.46 -13.83
CA ARG A 233 -3.82 -9.27 -12.96
C ARG A 233 -3.30 -9.62 -11.57
N SER A 234 -3.14 -10.92 -11.29
CA SER A 234 -2.50 -11.36 -10.05
C SER A 234 -1.02 -10.98 -10.04
N SER A 235 -0.47 -10.82 -8.85
CA SER A 235 0.94 -10.49 -8.67
C SER A 235 1.55 -11.28 -7.52
N GLU A 236 2.76 -11.77 -7.72
CA GLU A 236 3.58 -12.44 -6.73
C GLU A 236 4.87 -11.66 -6.51
N PHE A 237 5.25 -11.47 -5.24
CA PHE A 237 6.49 -10.84 -4.82
C PHE A 237 7.45 -11.90 -4.29
N SER A 238 8.13 -12.58 -5.22
CA SER A 238 8.95 -13.77 -4.94
C SER A 238 10.16 -13.49 -4.03
N THR A 239 10.71 -12.28 -4.10
CA THR A 239 11.79 -11.79 -3.24
C THR A 239 11.39 -10.43 -2.71
N VAL A 240 11.49 -10.23 -1.39
CA VAL A 240 11.33 -8.93 -0.75
C VAL A 240 12.33 -8.84 0.40
N ALA A 241 13.14 -7.78 0.42
CA ALA A 241 14.18 -7.57 1.43
C ALA A 241 14.29 -6.09 1.80
N SER A 242 14.55 -5.81 3.08
CA SER A 242 14.75 -4.46 3.63
C SER A 242 16.18 -4.24 4.10
N PHE A 243 16.66 -3.00 3.96
CA PHE A 243 17.98 -2.57 4.45
C PHE A 243 17.90 -1.16 5.03
N THR A 244 18.60 -0.91 6.13
CA THR A 244 18.72 0.43 6.72
C THR A 244 19.80 1.27 6.05
N HIS A 245 20.77 0.62 5.39
CA HIS A 245 21.88 1.31 4.72
C HIS A 245 22.29 0.55 3.46
N MET A 246 22.66 1.30 2.43
CA MET A 246 23.21 0.76 1.19
C MET A 246 24.21 1.75 0.59
N GLU A 247 25.36 1.23 0.18
CA GLU A 247 26.37 1.99 -0.57
C GLU A 247 25.83 2.36 -1.95
N LYS A 248 26.20 3.56 -2.44
CA LYS A 248 25.70 4.10 -3.71
C LYS A 248 26.08 3.20 -4.89
N GLU A 249 27.30 2.67 -4.88
CA GLU A 249 27.83 1.78 -5.91
C GLU A 249 27.01 0.48 -5.99
N LYS A 250 26.62 -0.08 -4.85
CA LYS A 250 25.75 -1.25 -4.77
C LYS A 250 24.35 -0.96 -5.31
N PHE A 251 23.83 0.25 -5.05
CA PHE A 251 22.52 0.68 -5.55
C PHE A 251 22.53 0.83 -7.07
N GLU A 252 23.52 1.53 -7.62
CA GLU A 252 23.61 1.80 -9.07
C GLU A 252 24.04 0.56 -9.86
N GLY A 253 24.74 -0.40 -9.23
CA GLY A 253 25.17 -1.65 -9.87
C GLY A 253 26.32 -1.45 -10.86
N LEU A 254 27.12 -0.41 -10.62
CA LEU A 254 28.32 -0.04 -11.38
C LEU A 254 29.57 -0.67 -10.76
#